data_AF-A0A5C9ESC2-F1
#
_entry.id   AF-A0A5C9ESC2-F1
#
_cell.length_a   1.000
_cell.length_b   1.000
_cell.length_c   1.000
_cell.angle_alpha   90.00
_cell.angle_beta   90.00
_cell.angle_gamma   90.00
#
_symmetry.space_group_name_H-M   'P 1'
#
loop_
_entity.id
_entity.type
_entity.pdbx_description
1 polymer ?
#
loop_
_entity_poly.entity_id
_entity_poly.type
_entity_poly.pdbx_seq_one_letter_code
_entity_poly.pdbx_strand_id
1 'polypeptide(L)'
;MATTIQISDATKKKLFGLINQLEHIWNKRVTYDDAIQYLLKNRKLVVEKKDFIDNISKYKGILKKGEARELYEDLRKKERKREERLEKQFDSN
;
A
#
# COMPACT_ATOMS: atom_id res chain seq x y z
N MET A 1 3.80 -30.65 15.44
CA MET A 1 3.13 -30.78 16.75
C MET A 1 2.05 -29.73 16.83
N ALA A 2 0.83 -30.09 17.23
CA ALA A 2 -0.25 -29.13 17.45
C ALA A 2 -0.16 -28.57 18.87
N THR A 3 -0.31 -27.26 19.03
CA THR A 3 -0.30 -26.59 20.34
C THR A 3 -1.64 -25.89 20.53
N THR A 4 -2.33 -26.20 21.63
CA THR A 4 -3.58 -25.51 21.97
C THR A 4 -3.28 -24.21 22.69
N ILE A 5 -3.80 -23.10 22.16
CA ILE A 5 -3.65 -21.78 22.75
C ILE A 5 -5.00 -21.32 23.27
N GLN A 6 -5.06 -20.95 24.55
CA GLN A 6 -6.26 -20.36 25.15
C GLN A 6 -6.29 -18.86 24.85
N ILE A 7 -7.41 -18.37 24.33
CA ILE A 7 -7.62 -16.94 24.01
C ILE A 7 -8.95 -16.46 24.56
N SER A 8 -9.05 -15.15 24.81
CA SER A 8 -10.32 -14.55 25.24
C SER A 8 -11.39 -14.64 24.15
N ASP A 9 -12.67 -14.66 24.55
CA ASP A 9 -13.80 -14.64 23.61
C ASP A 9 -13.79 -13.41 22.71
N ALA A 10 -13.34 -12.26 23.23
CA ALA A 10 -13.17 -11.05 22.44
C ALA A 10 -12.14 -11.23 21.31
N THR A 11 -11.00 -11.87 21.62
CA THR A 11 -9.97 -12.19 20.63
C THR A 11 -10.49 -13.20 19.61
N LYS A 12 -11.25 -14.21 20.05
CA LYS A 12 -11.87 -15.22 19.18
C LYS A 12 -12.83 -14.59 18.17
N LYS A 13 -13.68 -13.66 18.61
CA LYS A 13 -14.60 -12.91 17.72
C LYS A 13 -13.84 -12.10 16.67
N LYS A 14 -12.76 -11.41 17.07
CA LYS A 14 -11.92 -10.65 16.12
C LYS A 14 -11.23 -11.56 15.11
N LEU A 15 -10.74 -12.71 15.56
CA LEU A 15 -10.09 -13.70 14.69
C LEU A 15 -11.08 -14.29 13.68
N PHE A 16 -12.31 -14.57 14.11
CA PHE A 16 -13.37 -14.99 13.21
C PHE A 16 -13.73 -13.93 12.15
N GLY A 17 -13.82 -12.66 12.55
CA GLY A 17 -14.00 -11.56 11.60
C GLY A 17 -12.87 -11.48 10.56
N LEU A 18 -11.63 -11.68 10.99
CA LEU A 18 -10.46 -11.71 10.10
C LEU A 18 -10.50 -12.90 9.14
N ILE A 19 -10.94 -14.08 9.60
CA ILE A 19 -11.13 -15.26 8.74
C ILE A 19 -12.12 -14.92 7.63
N ASN A 20 -13.30 -14.39 7.95
CA ASN A 20 -14.30 -14.04 6.94
C ASN A 20 -13.77 -13.06 5.89
N GLN A 21 -12.97 -12.08 6.32
CA GLN A 21 -12.32 -11.15 5.39
C GLN A 21 -11.32 -11.86 4.48
N LEU A 22 -10.49 -12.75 5.03
CA LEU A 22 -9.52 -13.52 4.25
C LEU A 22 -10.19 -14.49 3.28
N GLU A 23 -11.31 -15.10 3.66
CA GLU A 23 -12.10 -15.97 2.77
C GLU A 23 -12.64 -15.19 1.57
N HIS A 24 -13.12 -13.97 1.79
CA HIS A 24 -13.58 -13.10 0.72
C HIS A 24 -12.43 -12.66 -0.20
N ILE A 25 -11.24 -12.34 0.35
CA ILE A 25 -10.09 -11.87 -0.44
C ILE A 25 -9.47 -13.02 -1.24
N TRP A 26 -9.32 -14.20 -0.65
CA TRP A 26 -8.64 -15.33 -1.27
C TRP A 26 -9.59 -16.28 -2.00
N ASN A 27 -10.89 -16.02 -1.94
CA ASN A 27 -11.96 -16.84 -2.53
C ASN A 27 -11.80 -18.34 -2.22
N LYS A 28 -11.36 -18.64 -1.00
CA LYS A 28 -11.11 -20.00 -0.51
C LYS A 28 -11.41 -20.06 0.97
N ARG A 29 -11.72 -21.25 1.47
CA ARG A 29 -11.90 -21.49 2.91
C ARG A 29 -10.59 -21.22 3.65
N VAL A 30 -10.67 -20.51 4.78
CA VAL A 30 -9.51 -20.11 5.59
C VAL A 30 -9.68 -20.65 7.00
N THR A 31 -8.64 -21.28 7.52
CA THR A 31 -8.63 -21.83 8.88
C THR A 31 -8.10 -20.83 9.91
N TYR A 32 -8.28 -21.14 11.20
CA TYR A 32 -7.65 -20.37 12.28
C TYR A 32 -6.13 -20.35 12.16
N ASP A 33 -5.51 -21.45 11.73
CA ASP A 33 -4.06 -21.53 11.55
C ASP A 33 -3.60 -20.63 10.39
N ASP A 34 -4.35 -20.59 9.29
CA ASP A 34 -4.06 -19.69 8.15
C ASP A 34 -4.16 -18.22 8.56
N ALA A 35 -5.20 -17.87 9.33
CA ALA A 35 -5.37 -16.52 9.87
C ALA A 35 -4.24 -16.13 10.83
N ILE A 36 -3.80 -17.05 11.70
CA ILE A 36 -2.67 -16.84 12.60
C ILE A 36 -1.37 -16.67 11.80
N GLN A 37 -1.12 -17.51 10.79
CA GLN A 37 0.05 -17.36 9.92
C GLN A 37 0.03 -16.04 9.15
N TYR A 38 -1.14 -15.62 8.65
CA TYR A 38 -1.31 -14.33 8.00
C TYR A 38 -0.96 -13.18 8.95
N LEU A 39 -1.46 -13.21 10.19
CA LEU A 39 -1.15 -12.21 11.20
C LEU A 39 0.35 -12.19 11.54
N LEU A 40 1.01 -13.34 11.65
CA LEU A 40 2.44 -13.44 11.92
C LEU A 40 3.28 -12.90 10.76
N LYS A 41 2.93 -13.22 9.51
CA LYS A 41 3.62 -12.72 8.31
C LYS A 41 3.46 -11.21 8.15
N ASN A 42 2.25 -10.69 8.38
CA ASN A 42 1.95 -9.27 8.24
C ASN A 42 2.30 -8.44 9.49
N ARG A 43 2.69 -9.07 10.61
CA ARG A 43 3.22 -8.36 11.79
C ARG A 43 4.48 -7.54 11.46
N LYS A 44 5.23 -7.94 10.42
CA LYS A 44 6.38 -7.20 9.88
C LYS A 44 6.01 -5.96 9.05
N LEU A 45 4.74 -5.78 8.69
CA LEU A 45 4.22 -4.62 7.96
C LEU A 45 3.58 -3.57 8.88
N VAL A 46 3.84 -3.63 10.19
CA VAL A 46 3.92 -2.38 10.93
C VAL A 46 5.22 -1.74 10.47
N VAL A 47 5.20 -1.14 9.27
CA VAL A 47 6.18 -0.13 8.92
C VAL A 47 6.18 0.80 10.12
N GLU A 48 7.30 0.89 10.83
CA GLU A 48 7.38 1.74 12.00
C GLU A 48 6.82 3.07 11.55
N LYS A 49 5.69 3.49 12.13
CA LYS A 49 4.98 4.69 11.68
C LYS A 49 5.95 5.88 11.66
N LYS A 50 6.95 5.80 12.53
CA LYS A 50 8.16 6.60 12.59
C LYS A 50 9.00 6.52 11.31
N ASP A 51 9.50 5.36 10.87
CA ASP A 51 10.25 5.20 9.61
C ASP A 51 9.47 5.63 8.36
N PHE A 52 8.16 5.39 8.32
CA PHE A 52 7.30 5.85 7.21
C PHE A 52 7.18 7.38 7.21
N ILE A 53 6.90 7.99 8.37
CA ILE A 53 6.81 9.44 8.52
C ILE A 53 8.18 10.10 8.30
N ASP A 54 9.27 9.49 8.76
CA ASP A 54 10.64 9.98 8.61
C ASP A 54 11.11 9.88 7.15
N ASN A 55 10.71 8.84 6.42
CA ASN A 55 10.97 8.79 4.98
C ASN A 55 10.12 9.79 4.21
N ILE A 56 8.83 9.97 4.54
CA ILE A 56 7.99 11.00 3.92
C ILE A 56 8.47 12.41 4.26
N SER A 57 8.97 12.65 5.47
CA SER A 57 9.47 13.96 5.89
C SER A 57 10.73 14.35 5.11
N LYS A 58 11.61 13.38 4.79
CA LYS A 58 12.76 13.58 3.88
C LYS A 58 12.31 14.08 2.51
N TYR A 59 11.16 13.66 2.01
CA TYR A 59 10.62 14.11 0.72
C TYR A 59 9.80 15.41 0.81
N LYS A 60 9.29 15.77 2.00
CA LYS A 60 8.51 17.02 2.20
C LYS A 60 9.34 18.30 2.30
N GLY A 61 10.67 18.20 2.36
CA GLY A 61 11.58 19.35 2.51
C GLY A 61 12.54 19.62 1.35
N ILE A 62 12.47 18.85 0.25
CA ILE A 62 13.50 18.90 -0.82
C ILE A 62 13.35 20.13 -1.72
N LEU A 63 12.14 20.66 -1.88
CA LEU A 63 11.90 21.80 -2.76
C LEU A 63 11.69 23.06 -1.92
N LYS A 64 12.57 24.04 -2.11
CA LYS A 64 12.43 25.38 -1.51
C LYS A 64 11.16 26.04 -2.04
N LYS A 65 10.66 27.03 -1.30
CA LYS A 65 9.43 27.78 -1.65
C LYS A 65 9.61 28.42 -3.05
N GLY A 66 8.92 27.88 -4.05
CA GLY A 66 9.02 28.31 -5.46
C GLY A 66 9.50 27.21 -6.41
N GLU A 67 10.45 26.37 -5.99
CA GLU A 67 11.04 25.31 -6.82
C GLU A 67 10.02 24.22 -7.18
N ALA A 68 9.05 23.96 -6.30
CA ALA A 68 7.97 23.02 -6.59
C ALA A 68 7.09 23.48 -7.77
N ARG A 69 6.92 24.80 -7.93
CA ARG A 69 6.13 25.37 -9.03
C ARG A 69 6.91 25.31 -10.34
N GLU A 70 8.21 25.59 -10.29
CA GLU A 70 9.09 25.48 -11.46
C GLU A 70 9.20 24.03 -11.95
N LEU A 71 9.40 23.08 -11.02
CA LEU A 71 9.44 21.65 -11.35
C LEU A 71 8.11 21.18 -11.96
N TYR A 72 6.97 21.65 -11.42
CA TYR A 72 5.66 21.32 -11.95
C TYR A 72 5.47 21.83 -13.39
N GLU A 73 5.84 23.08 -13.67
CA GLU A 73 5.75 23.66 -15.02
C GLU A 73 6.66 22.92 -16.02
N ASP A 74 7.86 22.52 -15.61
CA ASP A 74 8.79 21.77 -16.46
C ASP A 74 8.29 20.36 -16.78
N LEU A 75 7.73 19.65 -15.79
CA LEU A 75 7.10 18.35 -16.00
C LEU A 75 5.88 18.48 -16.93
N ARG A 76 5.03 19.50 -16.72
CA ARG A 76 3.85 19.76 -17.54
C ARG A 76 4.22 20.05 -19.01
N LYS A 77 5.30 20.80 -19.25
CA LYS A 77 5.81 21.04 -20.61
C LYS A 77 6.35 19.78 -21.28
N LYS A 78 7.03 18.90 -20.54
CA LYS A 78 7.51 17.61 -21.06
C LYS A 78 6.34 16.69 -21.43
N GLU A 79 5.30 16.67 -20.60
CA GLU A 79 4.10 15.88 -20.83
C GLU A 79 3.34 16.37 -22.07
N ARG A 80 3.16 17.69 -22.22
CA ARG A 80 2.53 18.28 -23.42
C ARG A 80 3.28 17.94 -24.71
N LYS A 81 4.62 18.00 -24.70
CA LYS A 81 5.44 17.59 -25.86
C LYS A 81 5.32 16.10 -26.18
N ARG A 82 5.02 15.26 -25.19
CA ARG A 82 4.78 13.83 -25.40
C ARG A 82 3.41 13.60 -26.03
N GLU A 83 2.38 14.28 -25.53
CA GLU A 83 1.03 14.26 -26.09
C GLU A 83 1.03 14.72 -27.56
N GLU A 84 1.68 15.85 -27.87
CA GLU A 84 1.81 16.35 -29.25
C GLU A 84 2.52 15.37 -30.20
N ARG A 85 3.47 14.57 -29.68
CA ARG A 85 4.13 13.52 -30.48
C ARG A 85 3.22 12.33 -30.73
N LEU A 86 2.41 11.97 -29.74
CA LEU A 86 1.44 10.89 -29.86
C LEU A 86 0.32 11.30 -30.83
N GLU A 87 -0.23 12.50 -30.70
CA GLU A 87 -1.24 13.03 -31.62
C GLU A 87 -0.74 13.02 -33.08
N LYS A 88 0.50 13.48 -33.33
CA LYS A 88 1.11 13.40 -34.67
C LYS A 88 1.29 11.98 -35.20
N GLN A 89 1.51 10.99 -34.31
CA GLN A 89 1.58 9.58 -34.71
C GLN A 89 0.19 9.00 -35.03
N PHE A 90 -0.86 9.48 -34.38
CA PHE A 90 -2.24 9.08 -34.67
C PHE A 90 -2.78 9.73 -35.96
N ASP A 91 -2.40 10.97 -36.26
CA ASP A 91 -2.82 11.67 -37.49
C ASP A 91 -2.06 11.23 -38.76
N SER A 92 -0.99 10.43 -38.64
CA SER A 92 -0.18 9.93 -39.77
C SER A 92 -0.51 8.49 -40.19
N ASN A 93 -1.56 7.89 -39.63
CA ASN A 93 -2.12 6.58 -40.00
C ASN A 93 -3.52 6.75 -40.59
#